data_AF-A0A350BVT8-F1
#
_entry.id   AF-A0A350BVT8-F1
#
_cell.length_a   1.000
_cell.length_b   1.000
_cell.length_c   1.000
_cell.angle_alpha   90.00
_cell.angle_beta   90.00
_cell.angle_gamma   90.00
#
_symmetry.space_group_name_H-M   'P 1'
#
loop_
_entity.id
_entity.type
_entity.pdbx_description
1 polymer ?
#
loop_
_entity_poly.entity_id
_entity_poly.type
_entity_poly.pdbx_seq_one_letter_code
_entity_poly.pdbx_strand_id
1 'polypeptide(L)'
;FFLVTHAFFTRNKEMLGAAFVLIFLYGGLIYGLFPDYGKLIGKNISWEGHLAGALSGIFFGILYRNHGPQQPMFFIEDDDDDEDDDPDAYWKTPEQRAQETTVHYHYKERE
;
A
#
# COMPACT_ATOMS: atom_id res chain seq x y z
N PHE A 1 15.84 -8.81 -8.38
CA PHE A 1 16.14 -8.07 -7.13
C PHE A 1 15.53 -6.69 -7.12
N PHE A 2 15.88 -5.78 -8.05
CA PHE A 2 15.30 -4.41 -8.10
C PHE A 2 13.76 -4.37 -8.04
N LEU A 3 13.07 -5.19 -8.83
CA LEU A 3 11.60 -5.17 -8.87
C LEU A 3 10.97 -5.51 -7.51
N VAL A 4 11.57 -6.46 -6.78
CA VAL A 4 11.12 -6.87 -5.43
C VAL A 4 11.36 -5.73 -4.43
N THR A 5 12.56 -5.15 -4.43
CA THR A 5 12.94 -4.10 -3.48
C THR A 5 12.18 -2.80 -3.75
N HIS A 6 12.06 -2.39 -5.02
CA HIS A 6 11.28 -1.22 -5.42
C HIS A 6 9.80 -1.40 -5.06
N ALA A 7 9.18 -2.56 -5.36
CA ALA A 7 7.80 -2.85 -4.96
C ALA A 7 7.60 -2.81 -3.44
N PHE A 8 8.57 -3.30 -2.68
CA PHE A 8 8.54 -3.22 -1.22
C PHE A 8 8.56 -1.77 -0.72
N PHE A 9 9.42 -0.92 -1.28
CA PHE A 9 9.54 0.49 -0.86
C PHE A 9 8.39 1.37 -1.34
N THR A 10 7.87 1.16 -2.55
CA THR A 10 6.69 1.87 -3.08
C THR A 10 5.37 1.31 -2.54
N ARG A 11 5.43 0.23 -1.76
CA ARG A 11 4.31 -0.60 -1.34
C ARG A 11 3.47 -1.17 -2.49
N ASN A 12 3.90 -1.09 -3.75
CA ASN A 12 3.09 -1.48 -4.90
C ASN A 12 2.75 -2.98 -4.92
N LYS A 13 1.47 -3.32 -4.66
CA LYS A 13 0.98 -4.70 -4.56
C LYS A 13 1.01 -5.46 -5.89
N GLU A 14 0.80 -4.77 -7.01
CA GLU A 14 0.82 -5.36 -8.35
C GLU A 14 2.25 -5.75 -8.73
N MET A 15 3.20 -4.83 -8.52
CA MET A 15 4.61 -5.10 -8.74
C MET A 15 5.12 -6.19 -7.81
N LEU A 16 4.69 -6.19 -6.54
CA LEU A 16 5.07 -7.22 -5.59
C LEU A 16 4.53 -8.60 -6.02
N GLY A 17 3.29 -8.67 -6.52
CA GLY A 17 2.71 -9.88 -7.08
C GLY A 17 3.50 -10.42 -8.28
N ALA A 18 3.86 -9.53 -9.22
CA ALA A 18 4.73 -9.90 -10.35
C ALA A 18 6.10 -10.40 -9.88
N ALA A 19 6.68 -9.76 -8.85
CA ALA A 19 7.93 -10.19 -8.23
C ALA A 19 7.83 -11.59 -7.65
N PHE A 20 6.73 -11.92 -6.96
CA PHE A 20 6.50 -13.24 -6.41
C PHE A 20 6.35 -14.31 -7.49
N VAL A 21 5.67 -14.02 -8.60
CA VAL A 21 5.60 -14.94 -9.75
C VAL A 21 7.01 -15.22 -10.30
N LEU A 22 7.83 -14.18 -10.46
CA LEU A 22 9.21 -14.35 -10.92
C LEU A 22 10.04 -15.18 -9.93
N ILE A 23 9.95 -14.92 -8.63
CA ILE A 23 10.65 -15.71 -7.61
C ILE A 23 10.17 -17.16 -7.61
N PHE A 24 8.86 -17.39 -7.76
CA PHE A 24 8.29 -18.73 -7.79
C PHE A 24 8.80 -19.54 -8.99
N LEU A 25 8.77 -18.95 -10.19
CA LEU A 25 9.23 -19.60 -11.42
C LEU A 25 10.76 -19.71 -11.49
N TYR A 26 11.47 -18.71 -10.96
CA TYR A 26 12.93 -18.63 -10.90
C TYR A 26 13.41 -18.66 -9.44
N GLY A 27 13.04 -19.71 -8.70
CA GLY A 27 13.42 -19.86 -7.26
C GLY A 27 14.92 -19.72 -7.00
N GLY A 28 15.76 -20.09 -7.97
CA GLY A 28 17.21 -19.92 -7.92
C GLY A 28 17.68 -18.47 -7.75
N LEU A 29 16.83 -17.46 -7.98
CA LEU A 29 17.17 -16.05 -7.73
C LEU A 29 17.53 -15.80 -6.26
N ILE A 30 16.74 -16.32 -5.32
CA ILE A 30 16.99 -16.12 -3.88
C ILE A 30 18.03 -17.12 -3.37
N TYR A 31 17.90 -18.40 -3.74
CA TYR A 31 18.86 -19.42 -3.30
C TYR A 31 20.27 -19.18 -3.84
N GLY A 32 20.41 -18.52 -4.99
CA GLY A 32 21.68 -18.10 -5.56
C GLY A 32 22.46 -17.11 -4.69
N LEU A 33 21.88 -16.51 -3.65
CA LEU A 33 22.64 -15.70 -2.69
C LEU A 33 23.56 -16.52 -1.79
N PHE A 34 23.26 -17.81 -1.61
CA PHE A 34 24.02 -18.68 -0.73
C PHE A 34 25.13 -19.40 -1.51
N PRO A 35 26.41 -19.27 -1.10
CA PRO A 35 27.54 -19.87 -1.81
C PRO A 35 27.45 -21.40 -1.88
N ASP A 36 26.90 -22.03 -0.86
CA ASP A 36 26.78 -23.49 -0.79
C ASP A 36 25.66 -24.05 -1.68
N TYR A 37 24.69 -23.24 -2.11
CA TYR A 37 23.56 -23.71 -2.90
C TYR A 37 24.00 -24.24 -4.27
N GLY A 38 24.89 -23.54 -4.97
CA GLY A 38 25.45 -24.01 -6.24
C GLY A 38 26.18 -25.35 -6.09
N LYS A 39 26.93 -25.50 -5.00
CA LYS A 39 27.64 -26.74 -4.65
C LYS A 39 26.68 -27.90 -4.37
N LEU A 40 25.57 -27.64 -3.66
CA LEU A 40 24.56 -28.64 -3.32
C LEU A 40 23.84 -29.20 -4.55
N ILE A 41 23.59 -28.38 -5.57
CA ILE A 41 22.89 -28.80 -6.80
C ILE A 41 23.84 -29.23 -7.94
N GLY A 42 25.15 -29.26 -7.70
CA GLY A 42 26.15 -29.61 -8.71
C GLY A 42 26.24 -28.63 -9.89
N LYS A 43 25.92 -27.35 -9.68
CA LYS A 43 25.99 -26.30 -10.71
C LYS A 43 26.85 -25.13 -10.26
N ASN A 44 27.61 -24.56 -11.20
CA ASN A 44 28.38 -23.33 -10.98
C ASN A 44 27.44 -22.11 -11.00
N ILE A 45 26.76 -21.85 -9.89
CA ILE A 45 25.99 -20.61 -9.66
C ILE A 45 26.95 -19.56 -9.09
N SER A 46 26.99 -18.37 -9.70
CA SER A 46 27.78 -17.24 -9.19
C SER A 46 27.03 -16.53 -8.06
N TRP A 47 27.30 -16.93 -6.82
CA TRP A 47 26.67 -16.32 -5.65
C TRP A 47 27.03 -14.85 -5.47
N GLU A 48 28.26 -14.46 -5.84
CA GLU A 48 28.72 -13.07 -5.83
C GLU A 48 27.90 -12.20 -6.77
N GLY A 49 27.55 -12.72 -7.96
CA GLY A 49 26.69 -12.02 -8.92
C GLY A 49 25.27 -11.83 -8.40
N HIS A 50 24.70 -12.85 -7.75
CA HIS A 50 23.40 -12.71 -7.08
C HIS A 50 23.45 -11.71 -5.93
N LEU A 51 24.51 -11.72 -5.12
CA LEU A 51 24.69 -10.78 -4.01
C LEU A 51 24.85 -9.34 -4.51
N ALA A 52 25.70 -9.12 -5.53
CA ALA A 52 25.86 -7.82 -6.16
C ALA A 52 24.54 -7.34 -6.80
N GLY A 53 23.77 -8.23 -7.41
CA GLY A 53 22.43 -7.98 -7.91
C GLY A 53 21.44 -7.61 -6.82
N ALA A 54 21.51 -8.24 -5.64
CA ALA A 54 20.68 -7.91 -4.49
C ALA A 54 21.05 -6.54 -3.91
N LEU A 55 22.34 -6.26 -3.69
CA LEU A 55 22.82 -4.98 -3.18
C LEU A 55 22.47 -3.83 -4.12
N SER A 56 22.74 -3.96 -5.41
CA SER A 56 22.36 -2.98 -6.41
C SER A 56 20.84 -2.83 -6.50
N GLY A 57 20.09 -3.93 -6.44
CA GLY A 57 18.63 -3.91 -6.40
C GLY A 57 18.07 -3.13 -5.20
N ILE A 58 18.63 -3.33 -4.00
CA ILE A 58 18.26 -2.56 -2.80
C ILE A 58 18.61 -1.09 -3.01
N PHE A 59 19.85 -0.80 -3.42
CA PHE A 59 20.35 0.56 -3.64
C PHE A 59 19.46 1.34 -4.61
N PHE A 60 19.20 0.80 -5.79
CA PHE A 60 18.34 1.44 -6.78
C PHE A 60 16.86 1.43 -6.37
N GLY A 61 16.40 0.41 -5.65
CA GLY A 61 15.05 0.37 -5.11
C GLY A 61 14.78 1.54 -4.15
N ILE A 62 15.77 1.90 -3.32
CA ILE A 62 15.71 3.07 -2.44
C ILE A 62 15.84 4.37 -3.26
N LEU A 63 16.83 4.44 -4.15
CA LEU A 63 17.11 5.63 -4.98
C LEU A 63 15.88 6.05 -5.78
N TYR A 64 15.20 5.09 -6.41
CA TYR A 64 14.02 5.32 -7.25
C TYR A 64 12.69 5.12 -6.52
N ARG A 65 12.67 5.08 -5.18
CA ARG A 65 11.42 4.84 -4.44
C ARG A 65 10.33 5.88 -4.73
N ASN A 66 10.70 7.12 -5.08
CA ASN A 66 9.75 8.19 -5.40
C ASN A 66 9.51 8.34 -6.91
N HIS A 67 10.08 7.46 -7.73
CA HIS A 67 10.00 7.51 -9.18
C HIS A 67 9.40 6.21 -9.73
N GLY A 68 8.65 6.33 -10.84
CA GLY A 68 7.99 5.18 -11.48
C GLY A 68 6.61 4.86 -10.90
N PRO A 69 6.08 3.66 -11.17
CA PRO A 69 4.72 3.27 -10.79
C PRO A 69 4.56 3.20 -9.28
N GLN A 70 3.90 4.20 -8.70
CA GLN A 70 3.55 4.24 -7.28
C GLN A 70 2.26 3.47 -7.04
N GLN A 71 1.98 3.13 -5.78
CA GLN A 71 0.63 2.71 -5.44
C GLN A 71 -0.36 3.81 -5.85
N PRO A 72 -1.42 3.46 -6.62
CA PRO A 72 -2.49 4.40 -6.87
C PRO A 72 -3.17 4.74 -5.54
N MET A 73 -3.22 6.03 -5.19
CA MET A 73 -4.00 6.58 -4.07
C MET A 73 -5.51 6.52 -4.38
N PHE A 74 -6.04 5.42 -4.93
CA PHE A 74 -7.48 5.26 -5.20
C PHE A 74 -8.24 4.74 -3.99
N PHE A 75 -7.54 4.43 -2.89
CA PHE A 75 -8.11 4.12 -1.59
C PHE A 75 -7.40 5.00 -0.55
N ILE A 76 -7.63 6.31 -0.61
CA ILE A 76 -8.00 6.95 0.65
C ILE A 76 -9.33 6.25 0.92
N GLU A 77 -9.33 5.27 1.82
CA GLU A 77 -10.57 4.89 2.49
C GLU A 77 -11.17 6.23 2.92
N ASP A 78 -12.34 6.55 2.39
CA ASP A 78 -13.22 7.56 2.96
C ASP A 78 -13.52 7.09 4.40
N ASP A 79 -12.53 7.24 5.27
CA ASP A 79 -12.63 7.30 6.73
C ASP A 79 -12.90 8.78 7.10
N ASP A 80 -13.47 9.55 6.18
CA ASP A 80 -14.29 10.71 6.50
C ASP A 80 -15.62 10.14 7.00
N ASP A 81 -15.59 9.64 8.24
CA ASP A 81 -16.71 9.36 9.14
C ASP A 81 -17.46 10.69 9.49
N ASP A 82 -17.51 11.63 8.54
CA ASP A 82 -18.08 12.98 8.64
C ASP A 82 -19.24 13.18 7.62
N GLU A 83 -19.70 12.12 6.93
CA GLU A 83 -20.84 12.19 5.99
C GLU A 83 -22.24 12.21 6.64
N ASP A 84 -22.35 12.27 7.98
CA ASP A 84 -23.65 12.24 8.65
C ASP A 84 -24.26 13.63 8.96
N ASP A 85 -23.49 14.72 8.82
CA ASP A 85 -23.93 16.07 9.23
C ASP A 85 -24.36 17.00 8.08
N ASP A 86 -24.54 16.51 6.84
CA ASP A 86 -25.12 17.33 5.76
C ASP A 86 -26.65 17.37 5.86
N PRO A 87 -27.28 18.46 6.36
CA PRO A 87 -28.73 18.54 6.55
C PRO A 87 -29.53 18.41 5.23
N ASP A 88 -28.89 18.63 4.08
CA ASP A 88 -29.52 18.62 2.75
C ASP A 88 -29.19 17.36 1.92
N ALA A 89 -28.59 16.34 2.53
CA ALA A 89 -28.25 15.10 1.84
C ALA A 89 -29.44 14.44 1.12
N TYR A 90 -29.25 14.01 -0.14
CA TYR A 90 -30.34 13.59 -1.03
C TYR A 90 -31.08 12.31 -0.59
N TRP A 91 -30.48 11.54 0.32
CA TRP A 91 -31.06 10.34 0.93
C TRP A 91 -31.91 10.63 2.17
N LYS A 92 -31.93 11.88 2.68
CA LYS A 92 -32.80 12.28 3.81
C LYS A 92 -34.25 12.45 3.34
N THR A 93 -35.18 11.81 4.06
CA THR A 93 -36.62 11.94 3.79
C THR A 93 -37.10 13.36 4.14
N PRO A 94 -38.18 13.88 3.50
CA PRO A 94 -38.68 15.23 3.75
C PRO A 94 -39.03 15.51 5.24
N GLU A 95 -39.44 14.49 5.99
CA GLU A 95 -39.69 14.60 7.44
C GLU A 95 -38.41 14.84 8.26
N GLN A 96 -37.26 14.32 7.82
CA GLN A 96 -35.98 14.49 8.51
C GLN A 96 -35.38 15.89 8.28
N ARG A 97 -35.63 16.50 7.11
CA ARG A 97 -35.24 17.90 6.80
C ARG A 97 -36.04 18.94 7.57
N ALA A 98 -37.29 18.63 7.94
CA ALA A 98 -38.17 19.57 8.62
C ALA A 98 -37.97 19.64 10.16
N GLN A 99 -37.06 18.82 10.72
CA GLN A 99 -36.87 18.66 12.16
C GLN A 99 -35.74 19.51 12.77
N GLU A 100 -35.22 20.52 12.08
CA GLU A 100 -34.45 21.58 12.72
C GLU A 100 -35.38 22.41 13.64
N THR A 101 -35.57 21.88 14.84
CA THR A 101 -36.50 22.40 15.83
C THR A 101 -35.99 23.75 16.32
N THR A 102 -36.68 24.83 15.95
CA THR A 102 -36.48 26.15 16.56
C THR A 102 -36.96 26.08 18.01
N VAL A 103 -36.02 25.94 18.95
CA VAL A 103 -36.32 25.91 20.38
C VAL A 103 -36.58 27.33 20.88
N HIS A 104 -37.85 27.67 21.10
CA HIS A 104 -38.22 28.92 21.79
C HIS A 104 -38.11 28.74 23.30
N TYR A 105 -37.10 29.37 23.91
CA TYR A 105 -36.97 29.41 25.37
C TYR A 105 -37.95 30.42 25.97
N HIS A 106 -38.83 29.97 26.87
CA HIS A 106 -39.55 30.85 27.79
C HIS A 106 -38.95 30.70 29.19
N TYR A 107 -38.13 31.67 29.59
CA TYR A 107 -37.64 31.77 30.95
C TYR A 107 -38.73 32.38 31.85
N LYS A 108 -38.99 31.73 33.00
CA LYS A 108 -39.79 32.31 34.08
C LYS A 108 -38.87 32.53 35.27
N GLU A 109 -38.62 33.79 35.56
CA GLU A 109 -37.84 34.23 36.73
C GLU A 109 -38.59 33.78 38.00
N ARG A 110 -37.90 33.04 38.88
CA ARG A 110 -38.44 32.68 40.20
C ARG A 110 -38.04 33.78 41.18
N GLU A 111 -39.02 34.44 41.77
CA GLU A 111 -38.90 35.10 43.08
C GLU A 111 -38.65 34.08 44.20
#